data_AF-A0A8J6PIT1-F1
#
_entry.id   AF-A0A8J6PIT1-F1
#
_cell.length_a   1.000
_cell.length_b   1.000
_cell.length_c   1.000
_cell.angle_alpha   90.00
_cell.angle_beta   90.00
_cell.angle_gamma   90.00
#
_symmetry.space_group_name_H-M   'P 1'
#
loop_
_entity.id
_entity.type
_entity.pdbx_description
1 polymer ?
#
loop_
_entity_poly.entity_id
_entity_poly.type
_entity_poly.pdbx_seq_one_letter_code
_entity_poly.pdbx_strand_id
1 'polypeptide(L)'
;MDNQQETDGDANLVGSGVPGLDHVLRGGFVRARAHLVEGRPGSGKTTIGLQFLIEGIKCGERCLYITLSESKRELYSVAARHGFDLAGIEIFELIPPELSLDPSKRQTLLHSSDLELGETVEMVLAEVERLKPDRVVFDSISEIRLLSQGILKYRRQVLALKSFFLLHDITVLLLDDLTGEQDDLNLHSVCHGVVRLEQRVPVYGGERRRLRVIKMRGVQIRGGYHDLVIRSGGVTVFPRLVAADHPIVEGGEYAKSNTELDALMNGGLDRGTTTLIMGPSGTGKSSVAISYLYSALERGEAGYLMVFDETLRVVKERSTGMGMPLEPFIRSGLLKLDQIDPAELTPGELASRIQDAVERQDAKVVVVDSLNGYLNAMPEEQYLVLQMHEIITYLNQKGVVTFLLLANHGVVGQMNSQVDLTYLSDTVVLLRYFEANGRIRRAVSVVKKRMGTHEDTIRELTLSSRGVVVGSALEEFSGVLSGIPKYHGTKSALMGTDIGDE
;
A
#
# COMPACT_ATOMS: atom_id res chain seq x y z
N MET A 1 6.94 33.71 -25.63
CA MET A 1 8.40 33.59 -25.79
C MET A 1 8.76 32.26 -25.18
N ASP A 2 8.93 31.29 -26.08
CA ASP A 2 9.26 29.91 -25.78
C ASP A 2 10.59 29.82 -25.03
N ASN A 3 10.61 28.99 -24.00
CA ASN A 3 11.83 28.42 -23.50
C ASN A 3 11.61 26.90 -23.40
N GLN A 4 11.49 26.27 -24.57
CA GLN A 4 11.77 24.85 -24.73
C GLN A 4 13.28 24.70 -24.48
N GLN A 5 13.64 24.38 -23.24
CA GLN A 5 14.93 23.77 -22.98
C GLN A 5 14.83 22.32 -23.46
N GLU A 6 15.42 22.07 -24.63
CA GLU A 6 15.87 20.75 -25.05
C GLU A 6 16.67 20.12 -23.90
N THR A 7 16.09 19.13 -23.22
CA THR A 7 16.84 18.26 -22.32
C THR A 7 17.51 17.17 -23.13
N ASP A 8 18.82 17.36 -23.26
CA ASP A 8 19.85 16.57 -23.93
C ASP A 8 19.76 15.03 -23.67
N GLY A 9 19.34 14.28 -24.69
CA GLY A 9 20.17 13.25 -25.35
C GLY A 9 20.39 11.85 -24.74
N ASP A 10 20.41 11.62 -23.43
CA ASP A 10 21.01 10.37 -22.88
C ASP A 10 20.19 9.66 -21.77
N ALA A 11 18.92 10.04 -21.58
CA ALA A 11 18.06 9.58 -20.49
C ALA A 11 16.66 9.15 -20.93
N ASN A 12 16.51 8.56 -22.12
CA ASN A 12 15.23 7.95 -22.51
C ASN A 12 14.90 6.78 -21.58
N LEU A 13 13.66 6.70 -21.10
CA LEU A 13 13.20 5.66 -20.19
C LEU A 13 12.38 4.60 -20.94
N VAL A 14 12.37 3.38 -20.42
CA VAL A 14 11.51 2.29 -20.84
C VAL A 14 10.67 1.80 -19.66
N GLY A 15 9.36 1.64 -19.88
CA GLY A 15 8.44 1.18 -18.84
C GLY A 15 8.80 -0.23 -18.36
N SER A 16 8.70 -0.46 -17.05
CA SER A 16 9.02 -1.76 -16.45
C SER A 16 7.92 -2.81 -16.65
N GLY A 17 6.69 -2.41 -17.00
CA GLY A 17 5.54 -3.32 -17.04
C GLY A 17 5.04 -3.77 -15.67
N VAL A 18 5.69 -3.33 -14.59
CA VAL A 18 5.34 -3.67 -13.22
C VAL A 18 4.55 -2.51 -12.62
N PRO A 19 3.26 -2.70 -12.26
CA PRO A 19 2.45 -1.66 -11.65
C PRO A 19 3.14 -1.05 -10.43
N GLY A 20 3.23 0.28 -10.40
CA GLY A 20 3.86 1.06 -9.33
C GLY A 20 5.39 1.16 -9.40
N LEU A 21 6.10 0.24 -10.07
CA LEU A 21 7.56 0.27 -10.13
C LEU A 21 8.07 1.49 -10.91
N ASP A 22 7.39 1.86 -11.99
CA ASP A 22 7.76 3.05 -12.76
C ASP A 22 7.62 4.35 -11.95
N HIS A 23 6.72 4.41 -10.96
CA HIS A 23 6.64 5.55 -10.04
C HIS A 23 7.84 5.62 -9.10
N VAL A 24 8.35 4.46 -8.67
CA VAL A 24 9.57 4.35 -7.87
C VAL A 24 10.80 4.78 -8.70
N LEU A 25 10.84 4.36 -9.97
CA LEU A 25 11.92 4.66 -10.92
C LEU A 25 11.77 6.02 -11.62
N ARG A 26 10.70 6.78 -11.35
CA ARG A 26 10.36 8.05 -12.00
C ARG A 26 10.27 7.97 -13.54
N GLY A 27 9.60 6.94 -14.04
CA GLY A 27 9.27 6.76 -15.46
C GLY A 27 9.76 5.46 -16.07
N GLY A 28 10.61 4.70 -15.35
CA GLY A 28 11.04 3.36 -15.77
C GLY A 28 12.55 3.15 -15.73
N PHE A 29 13.02 2.11 -16.41
CA PHE A 29 14.46 1.82 -16.55
C PHE A 29 15.10 2.70 -17.61
N VAL A 30 16.41 2.97 -17.50
CA VAL A 30 17.12 3.80 -18.50
C VAL A 30 17.40 2.98 -19.75
N ARG A 31 16.96 3.45 -20.92
CA ARG A 31 17.13 2.77 -22.20
C ARG A 31 18.61 2.51 -22.51
N ALA A 32 18.91 1.41 -23.18
CA ALA A 32 20.26 1.01 -23.60
C ALA A 32 21.25 0.87 -22.42
N ARG A 33 20.77 0.51 -21.23
CA ARG A 33 21.60 0.29 -20.03
C ARG A 33 21.29 -1.05 -19.38
N ALA A 34 22.28 -1.58 -18.66
CA ALA A 34 22.15 -2.77 -17.85
C ALA A 34 21.75 -2.44 -16.41
N HIS A 35 20.70 -3.09 -15.91
CA HIS A 35 20.19 -2.94 -14.55
C HIS A 35 20.22 -4.29 -13.85
N LEU A 36 20.45 -4.25 -12.55
CA LEU A 36 20.46 -5.44 -11.70
C LEU A 36 19.15 -5.51 -10.92
N VAL A 37 18.49 -6.66 -10.94
CA VAL A 37 17.41 -7.01 -10.02
C VAL A 37 17.90 -8.16 -9.17
N GLU A 38 18.18 -7.88 -7.91
CA GLU A 38 18.77 -8.84 -6.97
C GLU A 38 17.83 -9.15 -5.81
N GLY A 39 17.88 -10.38 -5.30
CA GLY A 39 17.02 -10.81 -4.20
C GLY A 39 17.13 -12.30 -3.94
N ARG A 40 16.75 -12.75 -2.74
CA ARG A 40 16.73 -14.18 -2.42
C ARG A 40 15.76 -14.96 -3.32
N PRO A 41 15.88 -16.30 -3.44
CA PRO A 41 14.88 -17.13 -4.11
C PRO A 41 13.46 -16.84 -3.58
N GLY A 42 12.46 -16.81 -4.47
CA GLY A 42 11.07 -16.50 -4.10
C GLY A 42 10.73 -15.01 -3.92
N SER A 43 11.69 -14.10 -4.14
CA SER A 43 11.47 -12.64 -4.01
C SER A 43 10.70 -11.99 -5.18
N GLY A 44 10.57 -12.66 -6.32
CA GLY A 44 9.81 -12.17 -7.49
C GLY A 44 10.63 -11.72 -8.69
N LYS A 45 11.94 -11.99 -8.73
CA LYS A 45 12.86 -11.59 -9.81
C LYS A 45 12.38 -12.03 -11.20
N THR A 46 12.15 -13.33 -11.38
CA THR A 46 11.67 -13.94 -12.64
C THR A 46 10.37 -13.28 -13.10
N THR A 47 9.42 -13.06 -12.19
CA THR A 47 8.14 -12.41 -12.48
C THR A 47 8.32 -10.96 -12.96
N ILE A 48 9.20 -10.18 -12.31
CA ILE A 48 9.55 -8.82 -12.76
C ILE A 48 10.20 -8.86 -14.15
N GLY A 49 11.12 -9.80 -14.39
CA GLY A 49 11.76 -9.98 -15.68
C GLY A 49 10.75 -10.27 -16.80
N LEU A 50 9.82 -11.19 -16.56
CA LEU A 50 8.76 -11.50 -17.53
C LEU A 50 7.87 -10.28 -17.80
N GLN A 51 7.43 -9.54 -16.77
CA GLN A 51 6.62 -8.32 -16.96
C GLN A 51 7.35 -7.24 -17.77
N PHE A 52 8.66 -7.10 -17.56
CA PHE A 52 9.50 -6.18 -18.33
C PHE A 52 9.54 -6.50 -19.83
N LEU A 53 9.64 -7.78 -20.18
CA LEU A 53 9.61 -8.21 -21.58
C LEU A 53 8.19 -8.12 -22.17
N ILE A 54 7.17 -8.50 -21.42
CA ILE A 54 5.76 -8.38 -21.85
C ILE A 54 5.42 -6.92 -22.19
N GLU A 55 5.91 -5.97 -21.38
CA GLU A 55 5.76 -4.54 -21.68
C GLU A 55 6.50 -4.12 -22.94
N GLY A 56 7.69 -4.69 -23.19
CA GLY A 56 8.42 -4.49 -24.44
C GLY A 56 7.61 -4.94 -25.65
N ILE A 57 7.03 -6.14 -25.61
CA ILE A 57 6.17 -6.65 -26.68
C ILE A 57 4.98 -5.72 -26.94
N LYS A 58 4.33 -5.20 -25.89
CA LYS A 58 3.23 -4.22 -26.04
C LYS A 58 3.68 -2.93 -26.71
N CYS A 59 4.93 -2.52 -26.50
CA CYS A 59 5.55 -1.37 -27.15
C CYS A 59 6.09 -1.67 -28.56
N GLY A 60 5.90 -2.89 -29.08
CA GLY A 60 6.40 -3.30 -30.39
C GLY A 60 7.90 -3.60 -30.43
N GLU A 61 8.51 -3.83 -29.27
CA GLU A 61 9.94 -4.09 -29.11
C GLU A 61 10.25 -5.59 -29.18
N ARG A 62 11.43 -5.95 -29.70
CA ARG A 62 11.89 -7.34 -29.72
C ARG A 62 12.48 -7.73 -28.37
N CYS A 63 12.00 -8.82 -27.82
CA CYS A 63 12.31 -9.24 -26.45
C CYS A 63 12.96 -10.62 -26.42
N LEU A 64 14.02 -10.74 -25.62
CA LEU A 64 14.77 -11.98 -25.41
C LEU A 64 14.88 -12.31 -23.92
N TYR A 65 14.49 -13.52 -23.55
CA TYR A 65 14.77 -14.11 -22.25
C TYR A 65 15.90 -15.12 -22.39
N ILE A 66 17.02 -14.88 -21.71
CA ILE A 66 18.15 -15.80 -21.66
C ILE A 66 18.13 -16.45 -20.29
N THR A 67 18.05 -17.77 -20.24
CA THR A 67 18.03 -18.50 -18.97
C THR A 67 19.10 -19.57 -18.88
N LEU A 68 19.75 -19.67 -17.72
CA LEU A 68 20.78 -20.68 -17.41
C LEU A 68 20.31 -21.70 -16.35
N SER A 69 19.28 -21.36 -15.58
CA SER A 69 18.84 -22.13 -14.42
C SER A 69 17.42 -22.69 -14.54
N GLU A 70 16.56 -22.09 -15.37
CA GLU A 70 15.16 -22.52 -15.54
C GLU A 70 14.94 -23.02 -16.97
N SER A 71 14.14 -24.07 -17.13
CA SER A 71 13.79 -24.56 -18.46
C SER A 71 12.72 -23.68 -19.12
N LYS A 72 12.67 -23.67 -20.47
CA LYS A 72 11.59 -22.99 -21.20
C LYS A 72 10.20 -23.45 -20.74
N ARG A 73 10.05 -24.73 -20.42
CA ARG A 73 8.79 -25.32 -19.92
C ARG A 73 8.37 -24.74 -18.56
N GLU A 74 9.32 -24.54 -17.65
CA GLU A 74 9.05 -23.95 -16.34
C GLU A 74 8.61 -22.49 -16.46
N LEU A 75 9.28 -21.70 -17.29
CA LEU A 75 8.90 -20.31 -17.57
C LEU A 75 7.47 -20.19 -18.11
N TYR A 76 7.08 -21.04 -19.08
CA TYR A 76 5.70 -21.08 -19.56
C TYR A 76 4.71 -21.49 -18.46
N SER A 77 5.08 -22.40 -17.56
CA SER A 77 4.23 -22.78 -16.44
C SER A 77 4.05 -21.64 -15.43
N VAL A 78 5.10 -20.85 -15.17
CA VAL A 78 5.03 -19.66 -14.31
C VAL A 78 4.13 -18.60 -14.95
N ALA A 79 4.34 -18.32 -16.24
CA ALA A 79 3.53 -17.37 -17.00
C ALA A 79 2.05 -17.76 -16.97
N ALA A 80 1.71 -19.03 -17.22
CA ALA A 80 0.34 -19.52 -17.19
C ALA A 80 -0.34 -19.29 -15.82
N ARG A 81 0.37 -19.47 -14.69
CA ARG A 81 -0.18 -19.22 -13.34
C ARG A 81 -0.47 -17.74 -13.08
N HIS A 82 0.28 -16.84 -13.70
CA HIS A 82 0.04 -15.40 -13.63
C HIS A 82 -0.92 -14.90 -14.72
N GLY A 83 -1.36 -15.75 -15.65
CA GLY A 83 -2.16 -15.33 -16.80
C GLY A 83 -1.38 -14.52 -17.82
N PHE A 84 -0.06 -14.69 -17.88
CA PHE A 84 0.81 -14.01 -18.82
C PHE A 84 0.83 -14.73 -20.17
N ASP A 85 0.77 -13.95 -21.24
CA ASP A 85 1.07 -14.40 -22.59
C ASP A 85 2.53 -14.08 -22.91
N LEU A 86 3.31 -15.11 -23.24
CA LEU A 86 4.71 -14.97 -23.65
C LEU A 86 4.87 -14.94 -25.18
N ALA A 87 3.77 -14.87 -25.93
CA ALA A 87 3.83 -14.74 -27.38
C ALA A 87 4.72 -13.56 -27.81
N GLY A 88 5.63 -13.82 -28.74
CA GLY A 88 6.58 -12.82 -29.25
C GLY A 88 7.87 -12.68 -28.42
N ILE A 89 7.95 -13.27 -27.22
CA ILE A 89 9.19 -13.33 -26.44
C ILE A 89 10.01 -14.53 -26.89
N GLU A 90 11.22 -14.29 -27.39
CA GLU A 90 12.17 -15.38 -27.65
C GLU A 90 12.75 -15.86 -26.31
N ILE A 91 12.77 -17.18 -26.10
CA ILE A 91 13.31 -17.78 -24.87
C ILE A 91 14.46 -18.68 -25.29
N PHE A 92 15.66 -18.27 -24.90
CA PHE A 92 16.91 -18.97 -25.14
C PHE A 92 17.35 -19.68 -23.86
N GLU A 93 17.13 -20.99 -23.82
CA GLU A 93 17.59 -21.87 -22.76
C GLU A 93 19.07 -22.22 -23.01
N LEU A 94 19.93 -21.59 -22.23
CA LEU A 94 21.37 -21.77 -22.28
C LEU A 94 21.73 -22.93 -21.37
N ILE A 95 21.97 -24.11 -21.95
CA ILE A 95 22.43 -25.29 -21.23
C ILE A 95 23.95 -25.34 -21.38
N PRO A 96 24.72 -25.07 -20.31
CA PRO A 96 26.17 -25.25 -20.34
C PRO A 96 26.53 -26.68 -20.79
N PRO A 97 27.53 -26.86 -21.66
CA PRO A 97 27.91 -28.18 -22.18
C PRO A 97 28.12 -29.25 -21.10
N GLU A 98 28.57 -28.85 -19.90
CA GLU A 98 28.85 -29.73 -18.76
C GLU A 98 27.58 -30.27 -18.10
N LEU A 99 26.50 -29.48 -18.12
CA LEU A 99 25.18 -29.86 -17.62
C LEU A 99 24.36 -30.62 -18.66
N SER A 100 24.81 -30.63 -19.93
CA SER A 100 24.18 -31.42 -20.97
C SER A 100 24.31 -32.92 -20.69
N LEU A 101 23.15 -33.60 -20.66
CA LEU A 101 23.08 -35.07 -20.58
C LEU A 101 23.37 -35.73 -21.95
N ASP A 102 23.45 -34.96 -23.04
CA ASP A 102 23.72 -35.46 -24.38
C ASP A 102 25.20 -35.90 -24.51
N PRO A 103 25.47 -37.20 -24.75
CA PRO A 103 26.83 -37.73 -24.91
C PRO A 103 27.62 -37.09 -26.06
N SER A 104 26.96 -36.52 -27.06
CA SER A 104 27.61 -35.85 -28.20
C SER A 104 28.15 -34.45 -27.85
N LYS A 105 27.55 -33.81 -26.83
CA LYS A 105 28.00 -32.53 -26.26
C LYS A 105 29.00 -32.72 -25.10
N ARG A 106 29.02 -33.90 -24.49
CA ARG A 106 30.06 -34.34 -23.54
C ARG A 106 31.31 -34.77 -24.29
N GLN A 107 31.98 -33.86 -24.99
CA GLN A 107 33.32 -34.17 -25.45
C GLN A 107 34.27 -34.25 -24.24
N THR A 108 34.73 -35.47 -24.00
CA THR A 108 35.72 -35.87 -22.99
C THR A 108 37.07 -35.21 -23.22
N LEU A 109 37.22 -33.95 -22.84
CA LEU A 109 38.49 -33.32 -22.50
C LEU A 109 38.23 -32.41 -21.29
N LEU A 110 39.13 -32.43 -20.30
CA LEU A 110 39.07 -31.53 -19.14
C LEU A 110 39.17 -30.08 -19.65
N HIS A 111 38.04 -29.42 -19.85
CA HIS A 111 38.03 -28.00 -20.20
C HIS A 111 38.45 -27.19 -18.97
N SER A 112 39.28 -26.16 -19.18
CA SER A 112 39.49 -25.16 -18.16
C SER A 112 38.20 -24.34 -18.02
N SER A 113 37.87 -23.87 -16.82
CA SER A 113 36.73 -22.98 -16.57
C SER A 113 36.72 -21.71 -17.46
N ASP A 114 37.87 -21.36 -18.05
CA ASP A 114 38.01 -20.27 -19.02
C ASP A 114 37.41 -20.58 -20.40
N LEU A 115 37.46 -21.83 -20.86
CA LEU A 115 36.84 -22.26 -22.13
C LEU A 115 35.32 -22.37 -21.97
N GLU A 116 34.86 -22.98 -20.88
CA GLU A 116 33.44 -23.23 -20.58
C GLU A 116 32.63 -21.92 -20.50
N LEU A 117 33.18 -20.92 -19.79
CA LEU A 117 32.53 -19.63 -19.68
C LEU A 117 32.62 -18.82 -20.98
N GLY A 118 33.71 -18.96 -21.74
CA GLY A 118 33.87 -18.33 -23.05
C GLY A 118 32.80 -18.78 -24.04
N GLU A 119 32.60 -20.09 -24.17
CA GLU A 119 31.57 -20.69 -25.04
C GLU A 119 30.16 -20.26 -24.62
N THR A 120 29.89 -20.23 -23.32
CA THR A 120 28.61 -19.77 -22.75
C THR A 120 28.30 -18.33 -23.14
N VAL A 121 29.28 -17.43 -23.01
CA VAL A 121 29.14 -16.03 -23.42
C VAL A 121 28.98 -15.93 -24.95
N GLU A 122 29.79 -16.64 -25.74
CA GLU A 122 29.71 -16.61 -27.21
C GLU A 122 28.33 -17.05 -27.73
N MET A 123 27.73 -18.09 -27.15
CA MET A 123 26.37 -18.52 -27.48
C MET A 123 25.34 -17.41 -27.23
N VAL A 124 25.47 -16.69 -26.11
CA VAL A 124 24.62 -15.53 -25.80
C VAL A 124 24.82 -14.41 -26.82
N LEU A 125 26.06 -14.07 -27.15
CA LEU A 125 26.37 -13.01 -28.10
C LEU A 125 25.79 -13.34 -29.49
N ALA A 126 25.97 -14.58 -29.96
CA ALA A 126 25.46 -15.04 -31.24
C ALA A 126 23.92 -14.97 -31.32
N GLU A 127 23.23 -15.32 -30.24
CA GLU A 127 21.78 -15.26 -30.19
C GLU A 127 21.27 -13.80 -30.19
N VAL A 128 21.95 -12.92 -29.47
CA VAL A 128 21.65 -11.48 -29.46
C VAL A 128 21.90 -10.86 -30.85
N GLU A 129 22.98 -11.24 -31.54
CA GLU A 129 23.25 -10.77 -32.91
C GLU A 129 22.22 -11.28 -33.93
N ARG A 130 21.74 -12.53 -33.76
CA ARG A 130 20.70 -13.13 -34.60
C ARG A 130 19.37 -12.42 -34.46
N LEU A 131 18.92 -12.20 -33.22
CA LEU A 131 17.60 -11.66 -32.93
C LEU A 131 17.56 -10.12 -32.95
N LYS A 132 18.67 -9.47 -32.57
CA LYS A 132 18.82 -8.03 -32.32
C LYS A 132 17.73 -7.47 -31.40
N PRO A 133 17.55 -8.01 -30.19
CA PRO A 133 16.48 -7.58 -29.28
C PRO A 133 16.71 -6.15 -28.78
N ASP A 134 15.61 -5.46 -28.45
CA ASP A 134 15.63 -4.15 -27.80
C ASP A 134 15.67 -4.29 -26.27
N ARG A 135 15.04 -5.36 -25.74
CA ARG A 135 15.03 -5.74 -24.32
C ARG A 135 15.54 -7.16 -24.10
N VAL A 136 16.40 -7.32 -23.09
CA VAL A 136 16.90 -8.63 -22.66
C VAL A 136 16.69 -8.81 -21.16
N VAL A 137 16.22 -9.99 -20.76
CA VAL A 137 16.34 -10.48 -19.38
C VAL A 137 17.36 -11.60 -19.37
N PHE A 138 18.30 -11.53 -18.42
CA PHE A 138 19.34 -12.54 -18.22
C PHE A 138 19.16 -13.20 -16.85
N ASP A 139 18.76 -14.47 -16.83
CA ASP A 139 18.35 -15.21 -15.63
C ASP A 139 19.08 -16.56 -15.44
N SER A 140 20.08 -16.68 -14.59
CA SER A 140 20.62 -15.69 -13.67
C SER A 140 22.10 -15.46 -13.91
N ILE A 141 22.59 -14.28 -13.54
CA ILE A 141 24.04 -14.01 -13.53
C ILE A 141 24.77 -14.73 -12.39
N SER A 142 24.03 -15.40 -11.50
CA SER A 142 24.61 -16.25 -10.45
C SER A 142 25.22 -17.54 -11.05
N GLU A 143 24.67 -18.06 -12.14
CA GLU A 143 25.25 -19.21 -12.85
C GLU A 143 26.59 -18.87 -13.52
N ILE A 144 26.70 -17.67 -14.11
CA ILE A 144 28.00 -17.18 -14.63
C ILE A 144 29.04 -17.12 -13.51
N ARG A 145 28.63 -16.72 -12.30
CA ARG A 145 29.53 -16.64 -11.14
C ARG A 145 30.09 -18.00 -10.77
N LEU A 146 29.25 -19.03 -10.78
CA LEU A 146 29.66 -20.42 -10.51
C LEU A 146 30.70 -20.89 -11.55
N LEU A 147 30.47 -20.61 -12.83
CA LEU A 147 31.40 -20.96 -13.92
C LEU A 147 32.72 -20.17 -13.87
N SER A 148 32.69 -18.93 -13.40
CA SER A 148 33.85 -18.01 -13.44
C SER A 148 35.02 -18.40 -12.53
N GLN A 149 34.84 -19.31 -11.57
CA GLN A 149 35.84 -19.74 -10.57
C GLN A 149 36.72 -18.59 -10.02
N GLY A 150 36.10 -17.43 -9.71
CA GLY A 150 36.82 -16.28 -9.13
C GLY A 150 36.16 -14.92 -9.38
N ILE A 151 36.24 -14.04 -8.39
CA ILE A 151 35.57 -12.73 -8.34
C ILE A 151 36.01 -11.79 -9.48
N LEU A 152 37.31 -11.73 -9.77
CA LEU A 152 37.85 -10.86 -10.82
C LEU A 152 37.46 -11.33 -12.23
N LYS A 153 37.40 -12.65 -12.46
CA LYS A 153 36.95 -13.23 -13.72
C LYS A 153 35.48 -12.91 -13.94
N TYR A 154 34.65 -13.18 -12.93
CA TYR A 154 33.22 -12.85 -12.94
C TYR A 154 32.96 -11.38 -13.28
N ARG A 155 33.63 -10.46 -12.57
CA ARG A 155 33.49 -9.02 -12.79
C ARG A 155 33.85 -8.60 -14.22
N ARG A 156 34.91 -9.19 -14.78
CA ARG A 156 35.34 -8.91 -16.16
C ARG A 156 34.28 -9.34 -17.18
N GLN A 157 33.65 -10.48 -16.93
CA GLN A 157 32.63 -11.03 -17.83
C GLN A 157 31.34 -10.23 -17.79
N VAL A 158 30.89 -9.83 -16.60
CA VAL A 158 29.74 -8.91 -16.47
C VAL A 158 30.03 -7.56 -17.14
N LEU A 159 31.27 -7.05 -17.04
CA LEU A 159 31.69 -5.83 -17.75
C LEU A 159 31.69 -6.00 -19.27
N ALA A 160 32.14 -7.14 -19.77
CA ALA A 160 32.13 -7.46 -21.20
C ALA A 160 30.69 -7.54 -21.72
N LEU A 161 29.82 -8.30 -21.06
CA LEU A 161 28.39 -8.39 -21.39
C LEU A 161 27.72 -7.02 -21.36
N LYS A 162 27.92 -6.24 -20.29
CA LYS A 162 27.39 -4.88 -20.20
C LYS A 162 27.84 -4.01 -21.38
N SER A 163 29.12 -4.06 -21.73
CA SER A 163 29.67 -3.23 -22.81
C SER A 163 29.12 -3.66 -24.16
N PHE A 164 28.97 -4.97 -24.37
CA PHE A 164 28.32 -5.52 -25.55
C PHE A 164 26.87 -5.04 -25.68
N PHE A 165 26.03 -5.24 -24.65
CA PHE A 165 24.64 -4.80 -24.71
C PHE A 165 24.49 -3.28 -24.93
N LEU A 166 25.40 -2.48 -24.35
CA LEU A 166 25.43 -1.04 -24.58
C LEU A 166 25.76 -0.68 -26.04
N LEU A 167 26.71 -1.38 -26.67
CA LEU A 167 27.08 -1.15 -28.08
C LEU A 167 25.97 -1.54 -29.07
N HIS A 168 25.04 -2.38 -28.64
CA HIS A 168 23.88 -2.81 -29.43
C HIS A 168 22.58 -2.07 -29.06
N ASP A 169 22.65 -1.00 -28.25
CA ASP A 169 21.51 -0.20 -27.79
C ASP A 169 20.43 -1.00 -27.02
N ILE A 170 20.82 -2.07 -26.32
CA ILE A 170 19.91 -3.02 -25.67
C ILE A 170 19.68 -2.63 -24.21
N THR A 171 18.42 -2.63 -23.76
CA THR A 171 18.09 -2.47 -22.34
C THR A 171 18.03 -3.82 -21.65
N VAL A 172 18.82 -4.01 -20.59
CA VAL A 172 19.01 -5.33 -19.98
C VAL A 172 18.63 -5.34 -18.50
N LEU A 173 17.89 -6.36 -18.09
CA LEU A 173 17.73 -6.75 -16.69
C LEU A 173 18.56 -8.00 -16.40
N LEU A 174 19.53 -7.88 -15.52
CA LEU A 174 20.32 -8.99 -14.98
C LEU A 174 19.67 -9.44 -13.67
N LEU A 175 19.31 -10.71 -13.55
CA LEU A 175 18.74 -11.29 -12.33
C LEU A 175 19.83 -12.00 -11.52
N ASP A 176 19.93 -11.68 -10.23
CA ASP A 176 20.93 -12.28 -9.33
C ASP A 176 20.32 -12.75 -8.01
N ASP A 177 20.77 -13.91 -7.55
CA ASP A 177 20.50 -14.39 -6.21
C ASP A 177 21.55 -13.85 -5.23
N LEU A 178 21.09 -13.31 -4.09
CA LEU A 178 21.92 -12.81 -3.00
C LEU A 178 22.60 -13.94 -2.20
N THR A 179 23.33 -14.83 -2.86
CA THR A 179 23.94 -16.04 -2.28
C THR A 179 25.33 -15.81 -1.70
N GLY A 180 25.94 -14.63 -1.87
CA GLY A 180 27.25 -14.30 -1.31
C GLY A 180 27.37 -12.84 -0.82
N GLU A 181 27.45 -12.64 0.50
CA GLU A 181 27.44 -11.30 1.15
C GLU A 181 28.61 -10.37 0.73
N GLN A 182 29.73 -10.90 0.25
CA GLN A 182 30.92 -10.10 -0.14
C GLN A 182 30.95 -9.69 -1.61
N ASP A 183 30.14 -10.31 -2.48
CA ASP A 183 30.20 -10.09 -3.94
C ASP A 183 29.25 -9.01 -4.46
N ASP A 184 28.25 -8.61 -3.66
CA ASP A 184 27.24 -7.59 -4.00
C ASP A 184 27.87 -6.27 -4.50
N LEU A 185 28.96 -5.83 -3.85
CA LEU A 185 29.63 -4.56 -4.15
C LEU A 185 30.21 -4.51 -5.58
N ASN A 186 30.59 -5.66 -6.14
CA ASN A 186 31.20 -5.73 -7.46
C ASN A 186 30.17 -5.50 -8.56
N LEU A 187 29.03 -6.21 -8.51
CA LEU A 187 27.93 -6.03 -9.46
C LEU A 187 27.31 -4.65 -9.36
N HIS A 188 27.19 -4.15 -8.13
CA HIS A 188 26.71 -2.79 -7.89
C HIS A 188 27.62 -1.81 -8.59
N SER A 189 28.94 -1.93 -8.56
CA SER A 189 29.81 -0.97 -9.27
C SER A 189 29.65 -0.97 -10.80
N VAL A 190 29.26 -2.12 -11.38
CA VAL A 190 29.20 -2.33 -12.83
C VAL A 190 27.86 -1.86 -13.42
N CYS A 191 26.74 -2.18 -12.79
CA CYS A 191 25.41 -1.92 -13.34
C CYS A 191 25.06 -0.42 -13.36
N HIS A 192 24.15 -0.02 -14.24
CA HIS A 192 23.65 1.37 -14.29
C HIS A 192 22.67 1.63 -13.15
N GLY A 193 21.73 0.70 -12.95
CA GLY A 193 20.76 0.70 -11.86
C GLY A 193 20.79 -0.60 -11.06
N VAL A 194 20.38 -0.53 -9.79
CA VAL A 194 20.25 -1.69 -8.91
C VAL A 194 18.94 -1.61 -8.12
N VAL A 195 18.08 -2.60 -8.33
CA VAL A 195 16.83 -2.81 -7.60
C VAL A 195 17.02 -4.04 -6.72
N ARG A 196 16.87 -3.89 -5.41
CA ARG A 196 16.97 -4.98 -4.44
C ARG A 196 15.59 -5.37 -3.94
N LEU A 197 15.30 -6.66 -3.98
CA LEU A 197 14.11 -7.28 -3.42
C LEU A 197 14.46 -7.95 -2.09
N GLU A 198 13.67 -7.68 -1.07
CA GLU A 198 13.80 -8.27 0.25
C GLU A 198 12.51 -8.97 0.64
N GLN A 199 12.66 -10.11 1.31
CA GLN A 199 11.57 -10.89 1.86
C GLN A 199 11.78 -11.04 3.37
N ARG A 200 10.72 -10.77 4.13
CA ARG A 200 10.67 -10.96 5.57
C ARG A 200 9.50 -11.87 5.89
N VAL A 201 9.75 -12.84 6.76
CA VAL A 201 8.72 -13.74 7.29
C VAL A 201 8.38 -13.23 8.69
N PRO A 202 7.22 -12.58 8.90
CA PRO A 202 6.81 -12.17 10.24
C PRO A 202 6.48 -13.40 11.10
N VAL A 203 6.40 -13.22 12.42
CA VAL A 203 5.99 -14.27 13.37
C VAL A 203 4.57 -14.77 13.10
N TYR A 204 3.72 -13.92 12.51
CA TYR A 204 2.34 -14.24 12.15
C TYR A 204 1.92 -13.53 10.87
N GLY A 205 1.12 -14.20 10.04
CA GLY A 205 0.62 -13.68 8.76
C GLY A 205 1.47 -14.07 7.55
N GLY A 206 1.12 -13.48 6.40
CA GLY A 206 1.77 -13.76 5.12
C GLY A 206 3.19 -13.19 5.00
N GLU A 207 3.95 -13.73 4.06
CA GLU A 207 5.29 -13.23 3.74
C GLU A 207 5.24 -11.77 3.28
N ARG A 208 6.12 -10.94 3.86
CA ARG A 208 6.25 -9.53 3.50
C ARG A 208 7.39 -9.37 2.50
N ARG A 209 7.10 -8.75 1.36
CA ARG A 209 8.10 -8.41 0.34
C ARG A 209 8.18 -6.91 0.19
N ARG A 210 9.39 -6.41 0.01
CA ARG A 210 9.68 -5.00 -0.24
C ARG A 210 10.77 -4.88 -1.27
N LEU A 211 10.77 -3.79 -2.03
CA LEU A 211 11.91 -3.41 -2.84
C LEU A 211 12.53 -2.11 -2.36
N ARG A 212 13.80 -1.91 -2.72
CA ARG A 212 14.48 -0.64 -2.64
C ARG A 212 15.36 -0.47 -3.86
N VAL A 213 15.38 0.73 -4.41
CA VAL A 213 16.35 1.10 -5.44
C VAL A 213 17.62 1.57 -4.73
N ILE A 214 18.71 0.81 -4.89
CA ILE A 214 20.00 1.14 -4.26
C ILE A 214 20.66 2.29 -5.00
N LYS A 215 20.55 2.28 -6.33
CA LYS A 215 21.02 3.35 -7.19
C LYS A 215 20.34 3.30 -8.56
N MET A 216 20.26 4.47 -9.19
CA MET A 216 20.07 4.63 -10.63
C MET A 216 20.93 5.82 -11.04
N ARG A 217 21.83 5.64 -12.00
CA ARG A 217 22.72 6.73 -12.45
C ARG A 217 21.94 7.70 -13.35
N GLY A 218 22.20 8.99 -13.22
CA GLY A 218 21.63 10.01 -14.11
C GLY A 218 20.14 10.32 -13.90
N VAL A 219 19.43 9.58 -13.04
CA VAL A 219 18.00 9.81 -12.76
C VAL A 219 17.73 9.89 -11.27
N GLN A 220 16.79 10.76 -10.89
CA GLN A 220 16.29 10.78 -9.51
C GLN A 220 15.35 9.58 -9.29
N ILE A 221 15.39 9.00 -8.10
CA ILE A 221 14.57 7.86 -7.71
C ILE A 221 13.74 8.19 -6.48
N ARG A 222 12.68 7.43 -6.24
CA ARG A 222 12.05 7.38 -4.93
C ARG A 222 12.88 6.47 -4.02
N GLY A 223 13.44 7.05 -2.97
CA GLY A 223 14.24 6.31 -1.99
C GLY A 223 13.39 5.63 -0.92
N GLY A 224 14.05 4.77 -0.12
CA GLY A 224 13.41 4.00 0.95
C GLY A 224 12.86 2.66 0.47
N TYR A 225 12.15 1.96 1.36
CA TYR A 225 11.47 0.72 1.01
C TYR A 225 10.08 1.00 0.43
N HIS A 226 9.70 0.19 -0.54
CA HIS A 226 8.39 0.14 -1.16
C HIS A 226 7.87 -1.28 -1.02
N ASP A 227 6.65 -1.44 -0.53
CA ASP A 227 6.07 -2.77 -0.39
C ASP A 227 5.80 -3.34 -1.78
N LEU A 228 5.83 -4.66 -1.91
CA LEU A 228 5.40 -5.34 -3.11
C LEU A 228 4.66 -6.61 -2.76
N VAL A 229 3.74 -7.01 -3.62
CA VAL A 229 3.02 -8.27 -3.51
C VAL A 229 3.05 -8.99 -4.85
N ILE A 230 3.10 -10.32 -4.78
CA ILE A 230 3.00 -11.23 -5.92
C ILE A 230 1.64 -11.92 -5.84
N ARG A 231 0.78 -11.70 -6.84
CA ARG A 231 -0.55 -12.32 -6.98
C ARG A 231 -0.69 -12.91 -8.39
N SER A 232 -1.81 -13.57 -8.66
CA SER A 232 -2.23 -13.81 -10.05
C SER A 232 -2.26 -12.47 -10.80
N GLY A 233 -1.63 -12.40 -11.97
CA GLY A 233 -1.35 -11.13 -12.68
C GLY A 233 0.03 -10.53 -12.43
N GLY A 234 0.84 -11.10 -11.53
CA GLY A 234 2.27 -10.77 -11.38
C GLY A 234 2.62 -10.01 -10.11
N VAL A 235 3.71 -9.25 -10.18
CA VAL A 235 4.20 -8.36 -9.14
C VAL A 235 3.48 -7.01 -9.25
N THR A 236 3.05 -6.49 -8.10
CA THR A 236 2.60 -5.10 -7.94
C THR A 236 3.44 -4.45 -6.86
N VAL A 237 3.96 -3.27 -7.16
CA VAL A 237 4.71 -2.43 -6.24
C VAL A 237 3.78 -1.37 -5.67
N PHE A 238 3.87 -1.14 -4.38
CA PHE A 238 3.20 -0.08 -3.65
C PHE A 238 4.24 0.97 -3.24
N PRO A 239 4.40 2.04 -4.03
CA PRO A 239 5.38 3.08 -3.72
C PRO A 239 5.08 3.71 -2.36
N ARG A 240 6.15 4.14 -1.69
CA ARG A 240 6.01 4.83 -0.40
C ARG A 240 5.26 6.14 -0.65
N LEU A 241 4.16 6.34 0.07
CA LEU A 241 3.44 7.59 0.09
C LEU A 241 4.34 8.71 0.62
N VAL A 242 4.31 9.85 -0.05
CA VAL A 242 4.94 11.09 0.38
C VAL A 242 3.90 12.18 0.16
N ALA A 243 3.29 12.65 1.23
CA ALA A 243 2.19 13.60 1.16
C ALA A 243 2.63 14.88 0.43
N ALA A 244 3.83 15.38 0.71
CA ALA A 244 4.39 16.59 0.10
C ALA A 244 4.45 16.60 -1.45
N ASP A 245 4.36 15.44 -2.10
CA ASP A 245 4.34 15.35 -3.57
C ASP A 245 2.96 15.66 -4.17
N HIS A 246 1.92 15.80 -3.34
CA HIS A 246 0.54 16.00 -3.79
C HIS A 246 0.09 17.45 -3.62
N PRO A 247 -0.66 18.01 -4.59
CA PRO A 247 -1.16 19.37 -4.49
C PRO A 247 -2.22 19.48 -3.39
N ILE A 248 -2.21 20.63 -2.72
CA ILE A 248 -3.22 20.98 -1.72
C ILE A 248 -4.49 21.43 -2.46
N VAL A 249 -5.59 20.76 -2.16
CA VAL A 249 -6.94 21.13 -2.61
C VAL A 249 -7.51 22.09 -1.57
N GLU A 250 -7.90 23.28 -2.03
CA GLU A 250 -8.53 24.28 -1.16
C GLU A 250 -9.95 23.85 -0.78
N GLY A 251 -10.41 24.37 0.37
CA GLY A 251 -11.58 23.89 1.11
C GLY A 251 -12.91 23.86 0.34
N GLY A 252 -13.94 23.37 1.02
CA GLY A 252 -15.29 23.28 0.51
C GLY A 252 -16.31 23.40 1.65
N GLU A 253 -17.57 23.12 1.35
CA GLU A 253 -18.61 23.10 2.38
C GLU A 253 -18.31 22.07 3.48
N TYR A 254 -18.68 22.42 4.71
CA TYR A 254 -18.55 21.53 5.87
C TYR A 254 -19.17 20.16 5.59
N ALA A 255 -18.45 19.10 5.95
CA ALA A 255 -19.02 17.78 6.01
C ALA A 255 -19.99 17.72 7.19
N LYS A 256 -21.25 17.43 6.87
CA LYS A 256 -22.36 17.34 7.82
C LYS A 256 -22.85 15.92 7.93
N SER A 257 -23.34 15.58 9.11
CA SER A 257 -24.02 14.34 9.43
C SER A 257 -25.54 14.44 9.22
N ASN A 258 -26.08 15.66 9.11
CA ASN A 258 -27.52 15.96 9.12
C ASN A 258 -28.22 15.54 10.42
N THR A 259 -27.48 15.47 11.52
CA THR A 259 -28.00 15.18 12.86
C THR A 259 -27.55 16.26 13.85
N GLU A 260 -27.98 16.16 15.10
CA GLU A 260 -27.56 17.06 16.17
C GLU A 260 -26.05 16.97 16.47
N LEU A 261 -25.34 15.99 15.92
CA LEU A 261 -23.86 15.93 15.94
C LEU A 261 -23.23 17.16 15.29
N ASP A 262 -23.88 17.77 14.29
CA ASP A 262 -23.33 18.95 13.61
C ASP A 262 -23.30 20.17 14.55
N ALA A 263 -24.22 20.24 15.51
CA ALA A 263 -24.25 21.31 16.52
C ALA A 263 -23.05 21.23 17.47
N LEU A 264 -22.67 20.02 17.90
CA LEU A 264 -21.46 19.79 18.70
C LEU A 264 -20.19 20.30 18.00
N MET A 265 -20.21 20.27 16.66
CA MET A 265 -19.13 20.71 15.79
C MET A 265 -19.30 22.15 15.29
N ASN A 266 -20.26 22.91 15.81
CA ASN A 266 -20.61 24.27 15.36
C ASN A 266 -20.82 24.38 13.84
N GLY A 267 -21.58 23.45 13.26
CA GLY A 267 -22.00 23.48 11.85
C GLY A 267 -21.39 22.40 10.96
N GLY A 268 -20.55 21.52 11.52
CA GLY A 268 -19.95 20.37 10.84
C GLY A 268 -18.42 20.35 10.86
N LEU A 269 -17.84 19.48 10.05
CA LEU A 269 -16.40 19.24 9.97
C LEU A 269 -15.78 19.91 8.74
N ASP A 270 -14.64 20.57 8.92
CA ASP A 270 -13.87 21.17 7.84
C ASP A 270 -13.33 20.09 6.87
N ARG A 271 -13.35 20.40 5.56
CA ARG A 271 -12.73 19.56 4.54
C ARG A 271 -11.22 19.47 4.75
N GLY A 272 -10.64 18.30 4.46
CA GLY A 272 -9.21 18.07 4.66
C GLY A 272 -8.79 18.03 6.13
N THR A 273 -9.71 17.63 7.04
CA THR A 273 -9.39 17.43 8.45
C THR A 273 -9.64 16.00 8.89
N THR A 274 -8.93 15.63 9.96
CA THR A 274 -9.05 14.31 10.57
C THR A 274 -9.77 14.38 11.91
N THR A 275 -10.82 13.58 12.04
CA THR A 275 -11.62 13.41 13.24
C THR A 275 -11.34 12.05 13.89
N LEU A 276 -10.76 12.07 15.09
CA LEU A 276 -10.55 10.90 15.91
C LEU A 276 -11.77 10.68 16.83
N ILE A 277 -12.43 9.54 16.72
CA ILE A 277 -13.54 9.16 17.59
C ILE A 277 -13.05 8.11 18.58
N MET A 278 -12.97 8.50 19.85
CA MET A 278 -12.45 7.68 20.94
C MET A 278 -13.57 7.18 21.83
N GLY A 279 -13.47 5.95 22.32
CA GLY A 279 -14.35 5.45 23.37
C GLY A 279 -14.37 3.93 23.51
N PRO A 280 -14.92 3.39 24.61
CA PRO A 280 -15.06 1.95 24.82
C PRO A 280 -15.78 1.23 23.67
N SER A 281 -15.65 -0.09 23.60
CA SER A 281 -16.41 -0.87 22.61
C SER A 281 -17.93 -0.71 22.79
N GLY A 282 -18.67 -0.62 21.69
CA GLY A 282 -20.13 -0.48 21.70
C GLY A 282 -20.69 0.91 22.03
N THR A 283 -19.86 1.94 22.25
CA THR A 283 -20.36 3.30 22.54
C THR A 283 -20.93 4.06 21.34
N GLY A 284 -20.82 3.51 20.13
CA GLY A 284 -21.36 4.12 18.91
C GLY A 284 -20.34 4.80 17.99
N LYS A 285 -19.03 4.53 18.16
CA LYS A 285 -17.96 5.12 17.33
C LYS A 285 -18.24 4.98 15.83
N SER A 286 -18.46 3.74 15.39
CA SER A 286 -18.74 3.44 13.98
C SER A 286 -20.05 4.05 13.52
N SER A 287 -21.08 4.08 14.37
CA SER A 287 -22.37 4.72 14.06
C SER A 287 -22.23 6.22 13.82
N VAL A 288 -21.43 6.92 14.63
CA VAL A 288 -21.16 8.36 14.45
C VAL A 288 -20.44 8.61 13.13
N ALA A 289 -19.36 7.87 12.83
CA ALA A 289 -18.64 8.05 11.56
C ALA A 289 -19.51 7.68 10.34
N ILE A 290 -20.29 6.60 10.43
CA ILE A 290 -21.21 6.19 9.37
C ILE A 290 -22.30 7.23 9.14
N SER A 291 -22.75 7.98 10.16
CA SER A 291 -23.70 9.08 9.97
C SER A 291 -23.19 10.17 9.04
N TYR A 292 -21.92 10.58 9.19
CA TYR A 292 -21.29 11.54 8.27
C TYR A 292 -21.05 10.96 6.88
N LEU A 293 -20.57 9.72 6.81
CA LEU A 293 -20.36 9.01 5.54
C LEU A 293 -21.67 8.87 4.77
N TYR A 294 -22.72 8.39 5.42
CA TYR A 294 -24.05 8.18 4.81
C TYR A 294 -24.63 9.50 4.29
N SER A 295 -24.56 10.57 5.09
CA SER A 295 -25.01 11.90 4.66
C SER A 295 -24.22 12.43 3.44
N ALA A 296 -22.93 12.13 3.34
CA ALA A 296 -22.13 12.46 2.15
C ALA A 296 -22.56 11.63 0.92
N LEU A 297 -22.81 10.34 1.10
CA LEU A 297 -23.31 9.46 0.04
C LEU A 297 -24.68 9.91 -0.48
N GLU A 298 -25.58 10.37 0.40
CA GLU A 298 -26.88 10.93 0.01
C GLU A 298 -26.75 12.22 -0.83
N ARG A 299 -25.68 12.98 -0.64
CA ARG A 299 -25.33 14.15 -1.48
C ARG A 299 -24.64 13.78 -2.80
N GLY A 300 -24.41 12.48 -3.06
CA GLY A 300 -23.69 12.02 -4.23
C GLY A 300 -22.17 12.13 -4.11
N GLU A 301 -21.62 12.35 -2.91
CA GLU A 301 -20.18 12.32 -2.68
C GLU A 301 -19.72 10.88 -2.47
N ALA A 302 -18.61 10.49 -3.11
CA ALA A 302 -18.05 9.15 -2.92
C ALA A 302 -17.42 8.99 -1.53
N GLY A 303 -17.45 7.78 -1.01
CA GLY A 303 -16.91 7.45 0.30
C GLY A 303 -16.15 6.13 0.33
N TYR A 304 -15.22 6.00 1.28
CA TYR A 304 -14.45 4.79 1.49
C TYR A 304 -14.48 4.38 2.97
N LEU A 305 -15.00 3.19 3.25
CA LEU A 305 -15.07 2.61 4.59
C LEU A 305 -14.18 1.37 4.65
N MET A 306 -13.16 1.43 5.52
CA MET A 306 -12.26 0.31 5.81
C MET A 306 -12.58 -0.24 7.20
N VAL A 307 -12.80 -1.55 7.28
CA VAL A 307 -13.19 -2.24 8.51
C VAL A 307 -12.17 -3.34 8.83
N PHE A 308 -11.57 -3.28 10.02
CA PHE A 308 -10.54 -4.20 10.51
C PHE A 308 -11.10 -5.18 11.54
N ASP A 309 -11.98 -4.70 12.43
CA ASP A 309 -12.41 -5.46 13.61
C ASP A 309 -13.74 -6.22 13.40
N GLU A 310 -14.50 -5.88 12.35
CA GLU A 310 -15.84 -6.40 12.10
C GLU A 310 -16.00 -6.95 10.68
N THR A 311 -16.96 -7.87 10.50
CA THR A 311 -17.30 -8.37 9.17
C THR A 311 -18.18 -7.39 8.41
N LEU A 312 -18.08 -7.40 7.08
CA LEU A 312 -18.93 -6.54 6.24
C LEU A 312 -20.42 -6.75 6.49
N ARG A 313 -20.84 -7.98 6.80
CA ARG A 313 -22.23 -8.30 7.10
C ARG A 313 -22.74 -7.52 8.32
N VAL A 314 -21.98 -7.53 9.42
CA VAL A 314 -22.36 -6.86 10.66
C VAL A 314 -22.49 -5.34 10.44
N VAL A 315 -21.54 -4.75 9.71
CA VAL A 315 -21.57 -3.32 9.38
C VAL A 315 -22.82 -2.96 8.57
N LYS A 316 -23.16 -3.75 7.55
CA LYS A 316 -24.36 -3.51 6.72
C LYS A 316 -25.66 -3.68 7.49
N GLU A 317 -25.79 -4.77 8.25
CA GLU A 317 -27.00 -5.05 9.05
C GLU A 317 -27.21 -3.96 10.11
N ARG A 318 -26.13 -3.57 10.83
CA ARG A 318 -26.18 -2.49 11.82
C ARG A 318 -26.58 -1.15 11.20
N SER A 319 -25.98 -0.79 10.07
CA SER A 319 -26.28 0.49 9.39
C SER A 319 -27.73 0.53 8.90
N THR A 320 -28.21 -0.58 8.33
CA THR A 320 -29.62 -0.73 7.91
C THR A 320 -30.58 -0.62 9.10
N GLY A 321 -30.27 -1.27 10.22
CA GLY A 321 -31.07 -1.18 11.45
C GLY A 321 -31.13 0.22 12.06
N MET A 322 -30.19 1.10 11.70
CA MET A 322 -30.17 2.52 12.09
C MET A 322 -30.75 3.46 11.02
N GLY A 323 -31.42 2.92 9.99
CA GLY A 323 -32.00 3.74 8.91
C GLY A 323 -30.98 4.28 7.90
N MET A 324 -29.76 3.75 7.88
CA MET A 324 -28.66 4.16 6.98
C MET A 324 -28.22 2.98 6.09
N PRO A 325 -29.05 2.51 5.14
CA PRO A 325 -28.71 1.37 4.29
C PRO A 325 -27.55 1.69 3.35
N LEU A 326 -26.41 1.01 3.51
CA LEU A 326 -25.20 1.23 2.70
C LEU A 326 -25.23 0.51 1.35
N GLU A 327 -26.02 -0.55 1.24
CA GLU A 327 -26.05 -1.46 0.08
C GLU A 327 -26.33 -0.75 -1.27
N PRO A 328 -27.25 0.23 -1.38
CA PRO A 328 -27.47 0.95 -2.64
C PRO A 328 -26.20 1.67 -3.14
N PHE A 329 -25.44 2.27 -2.24
CA PHE A 329 -24.23 3.03 -2.57
C PHE A 329 -23.05 2.13 -2.93
N ILE A 330 -22.99 0.93 -2.33
CA ILE A 330 -22.00 -0.09 -2.72
C ILE A 330 -22.26 -0.54 -4.16
N ARG A 331 -23.53 -0.78 -4.52
CA ARG A 331 -23.90 -1.24 -5.86
C ARG A 331 -23.70 -0.17 -6.94
N SER A 332 -23.92 1.11 -6.61
CA SER A 332 -23.66 2.20 -7.54
C SER A 332 -22.16 2.52 -7.71
N GLY A 333 -21.30 1.96 -6.84
CA GLY A 333 -19.87 2.26 -6.80
C GLY A 333 -19.54 3.57 -6.06
N LEU A 334 -20.53 4.25 -5.48
CA LEU A 334 -20.32 5.48 -4.70
C LEU A 334 -19.68 5.21 -3.34
N LEU A 335 -19.91 4.03 -2.76
CA LEU A 335 -19.26 3.57 -1.53
C LEU A 335 -18.35 2.38 -1.83
N LYS A 336 -17.05 2.56 -1.57
CA LYS A 336 -16.13 1.42 -1.44
C LYS A 336 -16.14 0.94 0.02
N LEU A 337 -16.32 -0.36 0.21
CA LEU A 337 -16.36 -1.01 1.52
C LEU A 337 -15.40 -2.20 1.54
N ASP A 338 -14.27 -2.05 2.24
CA ASP A 338 -13.23 -3.08 2.35
C ASP A 338 -13.18 -3.64 3.77
N GLN A 339 -13.18 -4.97 3.88
CA GLN A 339 -12.74 -5.65 5.10
C GLN A 339 -11.24 -5.91 4.98
N ILE A 340 -10.48 -5.41 5.93
CA ILE A 340 -9.03 -5.54 5.96
C ILE A 340 -8.69 -6.72 6.87
N ASP A 341 -7.99 -7.70 6.32
CA ASP A 341 -7.34 -8.74 7.11
C ASP A 341 -5.99 -8.20 7.62
N PRO A 342 -5.84 -8.02 8.94
CA PRO A 342 -4.62 -7.52 9.56
C PRO A 342 -3.36 -8.33 9.17
N ALA A 343 -3.50 -9.65 8.96
CA ALA A 343 -2.38 -10.56 8.75
C ALA A 343 -1.86 -10.59 7.31
N GLU A 344 -2.65 -10.11 6.34
CA GLU A 344 -2.37 -10.25 4.91
C GLU A 344 -1.99 -8.92 4.25
N LEU A 345 -2.51 -7.79 4.73
CA LEU A 345 -2.27 -6.48 4.09
C LEU A 345 -0.97 -5.83 4.56
N THR A 346 -0.18 -5.25 3.65
CA THR A 346 0.99 -4.43 4.01
C THR A 346 0.60 -2.95 4.18
N PRO A 347 1.36 -2.14 4.94
CA PRO A 347 1.07 -0.71 5.06
C PRO A 347 1.07 0.04 3.73
N GLY A 348 2.01 -0.27 2.83
CA GLY A 348 2.08 0.32 1.50
C GLY A 348 0.86 -0.02 0.64
N GLU A 349 0.38 -1.26 0.71
CA GLU A 349 -0.86 -1.65 0.02
C GLU A 349 -2.07 -0.89 0.57
N LEU A 350 -2.18 -0.73 1.90
CA LEU A 350 -3.24 0.07 2.50
C LEU A 350 -3.22 1.52 2.00
N ALA A 351 -2.04 2.16 2.02
CA ALA A 351 -1.87 3.52 1.51
C ALA A 351 -2.28 3.62 0.04
N SER A 352 -1.85 2.66 -0.80
CA SER A 352 -2.23 2.62 -2.22
C SER A 352 -3.73 2.44 -2.42
N ARG A 353 -4.43 1.64 -1.60
CA ARG A 353 -5.89 1.48 -1.68
C ARG A 353 -6.63 2.77 -1.33
N ILE A 354 -6.12 3.52 -0.36
CA ILE A 354 -6.64 4.83 0.01
C ILE A 354 -6.43 5.83 -1.13
N GLN A 355 -5.21 5.87 -1.71
CA GLN A 355 -4.92 6.72 -2.87
C GLN A 355 -5.83 6.39 -4.05
N ASP A 356 -6.03 5.10 -4.37
CA ASP A 356 -6.92 4.67 -5.45
C ASP A 356 -8.38 5.10 -5.21
N ALA A 357 -8.87 5.00 -3.97
CA ALA A 357 -10.22 5.45 -3.62
C ALA A 357 -10.37 6.98 -3.78
N VAL A 358 -9.35 7.76 -3.38
CA VAL A 358 -9.38 9.23 -3.46
C VAL A 358 -9.17 9.71 -4.90
N GLU A 359 -8.23 9.13 -5.64
CA GLU A 359 -7.82 9.65 -6.95
C GLU A 359 -8.64 9.08 -8.11
N ARG A 360 -9.12 7.82 -8.02
CA ARG A 360 -9.91 7.20 -9.10
C ARG A 360 -11.41 7.21 -8.83
N GLN A 361 -11.81 7.13 -7.57
CA GLN A 361 -13.23 7.10 -7.19
C GLN A 361 -13.71 8.42 -6.59
N ASP A 362 -12.84 9.43 -6.52
CA ASP A 362 -13.11 10.77 -5.97
C ASP A 362 -13.71 10.74 -4.56
N ALA A 363 -13.27 9.80 -3.72
CA ALA A 363 -13.76 9.68 -2.35
C ALA A 363 -13.49 10.95 -1.53
N LYS A 364 -14.56 11.54 -0.99
CA LYS A 364 -14.52 12.77 -0.17
C LYS A 364 -14.57 12.50 1.33
N VAL A 365 -14.98 11.29 1.72
CA VAL A 365 -15.02 10.83 3.11
C VAL A 365 -14.32 9.48 3.22
N VAL A 366 -13.36 9.38 4.12
CA VAL A 366 -12.64 8.13 4.42
C VAL A 366 -12.85 7.77 5.89
N VAL A 367 -13.23 6.52 6.16
CA VAL A 367 -13.41 5.99 7.52
C VAL A 367 -12.50 4.79 7.74
N VAL A 368 -11.69 4.85 8.79
CA VAL A 368 -10.79 3.78 9.24
C VAL A 368 -11.31 3.21 10.57
N ASP A 369 -11.98 2.05 10.51
CA ASP A 369 -12.56 1.34 11.65
C ASP A 369 -11.85 -0.01 11.88
N SER A 370 -10.79 -0.11 12.66
CA SER A 370 -10.31 0.86 13.62
C SER A 370 -8.79 1.06 13.51
N LEU A 371 -8.32 2.17 14.07
CA LEU A 371 -6.89 2.45 14.20
C LEU A 371 -6.18 1.41 15.07
N ASN A 372 -6.88 0.81 16.05
CA ASN A 372 -6.32 -0.31 16.81
C ASN A 372 -6.11 -1.54 15.93
N GLY A 373 -7.09 -1.86 15.07
CA GLY A 373 -6.97 -2.94 14.09
C GLY A 373 -5.74 -2.75 13.21
N TYR A 374 -5.52 -1.53 12.70
CA TYR A 374 -4.31 -1.18 11.95
C TYR A 374 -3.00 -1.35 12.74
N LEU A 375 -2.94 -0.84 13.98
CA LEU A 375 -1.73 -0.93 14.81
C LEU A 375 -1.42 -2.38 15.24
N ASN A 376 -2.47 -3.17 15.52
CA ASN A 376 -2.34 -4.57 15.92
C ASN A 376 -2.09 -5.51 14.74
N ALA A 377 -2.41 -5.09 13.51
CA ALA A 377 -2.16 -5.86 12.30
C ALA A 377 -0.68 -6.14 12.05
N MET A 378 0.17 -5.21 12.46
CA MET A 378 1.56 -5.15 12.03
C MET A 378 2.48 -4.92 13.22
N PRO A 379 2.45 -5.77 14.27
CA PRO A 379 3.12 -5.50 15.53
C PRO A 379 4.66 -5.42 15.42
N GLU A 380 5.24 -6.02 14.37
CA GLU A 380 6.67 -5.95 14.08
C GLU A 380 7.08 -4.70 13.27
N GLU A 381 6.12 -4.01 12.65
CA GLU A 381 6.40 -2.81 11.88
C GLU A 381 6.66 -1.64 12.83
N GLN A 382 7.90 -1.20 12.83
CA GLN A 382 8.28 0.03 13.50
C GLN A 382 7.66 1.20 12.71
N TYR A 383 7.13 2.20 13.42
CA TYR A 383 6.64 3.46 12.82
C TYR A 383 5.29 3.42 12.07
N LEU A 384 4.41 2.44 12.33
CA LEU A 384 3.03 2.46 11.78
C LEU A 384 2.29 3.78 12.02
N VAL A 385 2.51 4.38 13.20
CA VAL A 385 1.93 5.68 13.57
C VAL A 385 2.43 6.79 12.65
N LEU A 386 3.71 6.78 12.26
CA LEU A 386 4.29 7.73 11.31
C LEU A 386 3.71 7.52 9.90
N GLN A 387 3.51 6.27 9.49
CA GLN A 387 2.86 5.97 8.21
C GLN A 387 1.42 6.45 8.19
N MET A 388 0.68 6.25 9.29
CA MET A 388 -0.68 6.76 9.44
C MET A 388 -0.70 8.30 9.38
N HIS A 389 0.26 8.96 10.03
CA HIS A 389 0.43 10.42 9.91
C HIS A 389 0.63 10.86 8.46
N GLU A 390 1.44 10.13 7.67
CA GLU A 390 1.66 10.44 6.26
C GLU A 390 0.38 10.28 5.42
N ILE A 391 -0.38 9.21 5.67
CA ILE A 391 -1.69 8.97 5.03
C ILE A 391 -2.68 10.09 5.36
N ILE A 392 -2.77 10.46 6.64
CA ILE A 392 -3.63 11.56 7.10
C ILE A 392 -3.22 12.88 6.44
N THR A 393 -1.92 13.17 6.38
CA THR A 393 -1.42 14.39 5.76
C THR A 393 -1.81 14.45 4.29
N TYR A 394 -1.66 13.33 3.56
CA TYR A 394 -2.12 13.20 2.18
C TYR A 394 -3.64 13.43 2.05
N LEU A 395 -4.45 12.78 2.88
CA LEU A 395 -5.91 12.93 2.85
C LEU A 395 -6.34 14.38 3.13
N ASN A 396 -5.70 15.01 4.12
CA ASN A 396 -5.94 16.40 4.47
C ASN A 396 -5.62 17.33 3.28
N GLN A 397 -4.49 17.12 2.60
CA GLN A 397 -4.14 17.87 1.39
C GLN A 397 -5.10 17.63 0.23
N LYS A 398 -5.73 16.45 0.14
CA LYS A 398 -6.76 16.16 -0.87
C LYS A 398 -8.15 16.69 -0.51
N GLY A 399 -8.30 17.40 0.60
CA GLY A 399 -9.59 17.92 1.06
C GLY A 399 -10.55 16.85 1.57
N VAL A 400 -10.06 15.64 1.85
CA VAL A 400 -10.86 14.50 2.30
C VAL A 400 -11.14 14.62 3.80
N VAL A 401 -12.38 14.36 4.20
CA VAL A 401 -12.73 14.27 5.64
C VAL A 401 -12.45 12.85 6.11
N THR A 402 -11.56 12.73 7.09
CA THR A 402 -11.09 11.43 7.57
C THR A 402 -11.62 11.15 8.97
N PHE A 403 -12.20 9.96 9.17
CA PHE A 403 -12.59 9.46 10.48
C PHE A 403 -11.68 8.31 10.90
N LEU A 404 -11.04 8.45 12.07
CA LEU A 404 -10.26 7.39 12.69
C LEU A 404 -10.99 6.92 13.94
N LEU A 405 -11.29 5.63 14.03
CA LEU A 405 -11.95 5.08 15.21
C LEU A 405 -10.91 4.44 16.12
N LEU A 406 -10.93 4.83 17.40
CA LEU A 406 -10.01 4.31 18.40
C LEU A 406 -10.79 3.77 19.59
N ALA A 407 -10.65 2.46 19.86
CA ALA A 407 -11.23 1.85 21.04
C ALA A 407 -10.27 1.96 22.22
N ASN A 408 -10.74 2.48 23.36
CA ASN A 408 -9.94 2.50 24.57
C ASN A 408 -10.26 1.28 25.43
N HIS A 409 -9.24 0.67 26.04
CA HIS A 409 -9.42 -0.39 27.01
C HIS A 409 -9.93 0.19 28.34
N GLY A 410 -10.99 -0.40 28.88
CA GLY A 410 -11.69 0.07 30.09
C GLY A 410 -13.12 0.51 29.79
N VAL A 411 -14.10 -0.22 30.33
CA VAL A 411 -15.54 0.09 30.15
C VAL A 411 -15.97 1.29 31.00
N VAL A 412 -15.34 1.48 32.15
CA VAL A 412 -15.62 2.55 33.14
C VAL A 412 -14.29 2.94 33.81
N GLY A 413 -13.99 4.25 33.93
CA GLY A 413 -12.83 4.76 34.68
C GLY A 413 -11.79 5.54 33.85
N GLN A 414 -10.56 5.66 34.40
CA GLN A 414 -9.45 6.40 33.76
C GLN A 414 -9.05 5.76 32.42
N MET A 415 -8.98 6.59 31.38
CA MET A 415 -8.54 6.16 30.06
C MET A 415 -7.02 6.07 30.06
N ASN A 416 -6.48 4.85 30.16
CA ASN A 416 -5.07 4.61 29.94
C ASN A 416 -4.88 4.17 28.48
N SER A 417 -4.60 5.12 27.59
CA SER A 417 -3.99 4.80 26.29
C SER A 417 -2.47 4.79 26.49
N GLN A 418 -1.81 3.68 26.15
CA GLN A 418 -0.34 3.57 26.26
C GLN A 418 0.41 4.54 25.32
N VAL A 419 -0.28 5.06 24.30
CA VAL A 419 0.24 6.04 23.34
C VAL A 419 -0.83 7.12 23.14
N ASP A 420 -0.47 8.40 23.29
CA ASP A 420 -1.35 9.50 22.94
C ASP A 420 -1.37 9.67 21.41
N LEU A 421 -2.48 9.28 20.78
CA LEU A 421 -2.70 9.36 19.34
C LEU A 421 -3.52 10.60 18.94
N THR A 422 -3.88 11.46 19.91
CA THR A 422 -4.72 12.64 19.65
C THR A 422 -4.03 13.68 18.77
N TYR A 423 -2.69 13.67 18.69
CA TYR A 423 -1.93 14.57 17.83
C TYR A 423 -2.15 14.32 16.33
N LEU A 424 -2.55 13.10 15.95
CA LEU A 424 -2.88 12.72 14.57
C LEU A 424 -4.19 13.35 14.07
N SER A 425 -4.94 14.03 14.96
CA SER A 425 -6.26 14.55 14.65
C SER A 425 -6.38 16.05 14.89
N ASP A 426 -7.24 16.65 14.05
CA ASP A 426 -7.68 18.03 14.15
C ASP A 426 -8.88 18.13 15.09
N THR A 427 -9.76 17.13 15.05
CA THR A 427 -10.95 17.03 15.88
C THR A 427 -10.93 15.75 16.71
N VAL A 428 -11.25 15.84 18.00
CA VAL A 428 -11.35 14.68 18.90
C VAL A 428 -12.77 14.61 19.47
N VAL A 429 -13.47 13.52 19.15
CA VAL A 429 -14.79 13.18 19.70
C VAL A 429 -14.60 12.08 20.73
N LEU A 430 -15.17 12.29 21.92
CA LEU A 430 -15.11 11.33 23.00
C LEU A 430 -16.49 10.75 23.26
N LEU A 431 -16.58 9.42 23.21
CA LEU A 431 -17.75 8.64 23.55
C LEU A 431 -17.52 7.88 24.85
N ARG A 432 -18.48 7.96 25.78
CA ARG A 432 -18.38 7.31 27.09
C ARG A 432 -19.66 6.60 27.48
N TYR A 433 -19.51 5.57 28.31
CA TYR A 433 -20.62 5.05 29.10
C TYR A 433 -20.75 5.83 30.40
N PHE A 434 -21.98 5.99 30.85
CA PHE A 434 -22.26 6.45 32.21
C PHE A 434 -23.49 5.71 32.73
N GLU A 435 -23.52 5.47 34.03
CA GLU A 435 -24.67 4.87 34.69
C GLU A 435 -25.62 5.98 35.17
N ALA A 436 -26.90 5.85 34.83
CA ALA A 436 -27.94 6.66 35.44
C ALA A 436 -29.20 5.80 35.61
N ASN A 437 -29.79 5.82 36.81
CA ASN A 437 -31.00 5.07 37.15
C ASN A 437 -30.91 3.57 36.80
N GLY A 438 -29.77 2.93 37.06
CA GLY A 438 -29.55 1.51 36.77
C GLY A 438 -29.50 1.16 35.28
N ARG A 439 -29.37 2.16 34.39
CA ARG A 439 -29.19 1.97 32.95
C ARG A 439 -27.81 2.43 32.52
N ILE A 440 -27.20 1.67 31.61
CA ILE A 440 -25.98 2.06 30.91
C ILE A 440 -26.40 2.99 29.76
N ARG A 441 -26.02 4.26 29.87
CA ARG A 441 -26.29 5.30 28.87
C ARG A 441 -24.97 5.71 28.21
N ARG A 442 -25.06 6.41 27.08
CA ARG A 442 -23.89 6.85 26.31
C ARG A 442 -23.86 8.37 26.28
N ALA A 443 -22.68 8.94 26.34
CA ALA A 443 -22.44 10.37 26.22
C ALA A 443 -21.47 10.65 25.07
N VAL A 444 -21.65 11.80 24.42
CA VAL A 444 -20.77 12.34 23.39
C VAL A 444 -20.31 13.74 23.81
N SER A 445 -19.04 14.05 23.54
CA SER A 445 -18.47 15.37 23.75
C SER A 445 -17.33 15.62 22.77
N VAL A 446 -17.13 16.86 22.35
CA VAL A 446 -15.97 17.26 21.54
C VAL A 446 -14.91 17.81 22.48
N VAL A 447 -13.72 17.22 22.45
CA VAL A 447 -12.60 17.59 23.34
C VAL A 447 -11.70 18.63 22.69
N LYS A 448 -11.63 18.60 21.36
CA LYS A 448 -10.73 19.42 20.55
C LYS A 448 -11.31 19.59 19.17
N LYS A 449 -11.21 20.79 18.62
CA LYS A 449 -11.36 21.11 17.20
C LYS A 449 -10.32 22.18 16.87
N ARG A 450 -9.38 21.89 15.96
CA ARG A 450 -8.31 22.85 15.60
C ARG A 450 -8.81 23.98 14.71
N MET A 451 -9.78 23.68 13.84
CA MET A 451 -10.40 24.63 12.93
C MET A 451 -11.76 25.07 13.50
N GLY A 452 -11.88 26.35 13.86
CA GLY A 452 -13.10 26.89 14.45
C GLY A 452 -13.33 26.45 15.90
N THR A 453 -14.48 26.82 16.45
CA THR A 453 -14.91 26.46 17.81
C THR A 453 -15.71 25.17 17.81
N HIS A 454 -15.82 24.53 18.97
CA HIS A 454 -16.74 23.42 19.22
C HIS A 454 -17.58 23.70 20.47
N GLU A 455 -18.64 22.92 20.66
CA GLU A 455 -19.42 22.96 21.90
C GLU A 455 -18.62 22.35 23.06
N ASP A 456 -18.70 22.95 24.24
CA ASP A 456 -17.98 22.54 25.46
C ASP A 456 -18.83 21.68 26.41
N THR A 457 -20.04 21.31 25.99
CA THR A 457 -20.96 20.48 26.79
C THR A 457 -20.78 18.98 26.52
N ILE A 458 -21.33 18.17 27.43
CA ILE A 458 -21.46 16.73 27.28
C ILE A 458 -22.94 16.42 27.06
N ARG A 459 -23.27 15.72 25.98
CA ARG A 459 -24.66 15.39 25.63
C ARG A 459 -24.91 13.89 25.63
N GLU A 460 -26.15 13.49 25.89
CA GLU A 460 -26.55 12.09 25.78
C GLU A 460 -26.59 11.65 24.31
N LEU A 461 -26.05 10.47 24.01
CA LEU A 461 -26.04 9.86 22.69
C LEU A 461 -26.97 8.65 22.68
N THR A 462 -27.99 8.65 21.82
CA THR A 462 -28.88 7.50 21.62
C THR A 462 -28.72 6.96 20.20
N LEU A 463 -28.61 5.64 20.08
CA LEU A 463 -28.64 4.95 18.79
C LEU A 463 -30.03 4.32 18.64
N SER A 464 -30.76 4.72 17.61
CA SER A 464 -32.14 4.27 17.35
C SER A 464 -32.30 3.81 15.91
N SER A 465 -33.50 3.31 15.57
CA SER A 465 -33.86 3.01 14.18
C SER A 465 -33.91 4.23 13.27
N ARG A 466 -33.94 5.45 13.85
CA ARG A 466 -33.85 6.73 13.12
C ARG A 466 -32.41 7.23 12.97
N GLY A 467 -31.42 6.44 13.39
CA GLY A 467 -30.01 6.80 13.33
C GLY A 467 -29.44 7.28 14.66
N VAL A 468 -28.46 8.16 14.57
CA VAL A 468 -27.77 8.75 15.72
C VAL A 468 -28.52 9.99 16.18
N VAL A 469 -28.92 10.01 17.46
CA VAL A 469 -29.65 11.14 18.07
C VAL A 469 -28.83 11.68 19.24
N VAL A 470 -28.61 13.00 19.27
CA VAL A 470 -27.93 13.68 20.38
C VAL A 470 -28.95 14.48 21.19
N GLY A 471 -29.08 14.15 22.47
CA GLY A 471 -30.00 14.81 23.40
C GLY A 471 -29.49 16.16 23.92
N SER A 472 -30.11 16.63 25.01
CA SER A 472 -29.69 17.85 25.71
C SER A 472 -28.34 17.68 26.43
N ALA A 473 -27.73 18.81 26.80
CA ALA A 473 -26.57 18.83 27.68
C ALA A 473 -26.91 18.19 29.04
N LEU A 474 -25.98 17.39 29.56
CA LEU A 474 -26.08 16.70 30.85
C LEU A 474 -25.74 17.65 32.02
N GLU A 475 -26.39 18.81 32.09
CA GLU A 475 -26.10 19.88 33.07
C GLU A 475 -26.32 19.43 34.52
N GLU A 476 -27.26 18.52 34.73
CA GLU A 476 -27.59 17.99 36.06
C GLU A 476 -26.65 16.88 36.52
N PHE A 477 -25.59 16.55 35.77
CA PHE A 477 -24.63 15.52 36.13
C PHE A 477 -23.23 16.09 36.29
N SER A 478 -22.53 15.68 37.36
CA SER A 478 -21.08 15.90 37.53
C SER A 478 -20.34 14.57 37.48
N GLY A 479 -19.05 14.56 37.12
CA GLY A 479 -18.27 13.32 37.08
C GLY A 479 -18.63 12.37 35.92
N VAL A 480 -19.35 12.85 34.89
CA VAL A 480 -19.60 12.08 33.67
C VAL A 480 -18.27 11.68 33.01
N LEU A 481 -17.28 12.56 33.03
CA LEU A 481 -15.95 12.28 32.52
C LEU A 481 -15.15 11.28 33.36
N SER A 482 -15.50 11.06 34.64
CA SER A 482 -14.87 10.03 35.48
C SER A 482 -15.54 8.66 35.36
N GLY A 483 -16.64 8.54 34.59
CA GLY A 483 -17.41 7.30 34.43
C GLY A 483 -18.31 6.93 35.61
N ILE A 484 -18.26 7.71 36.70
CA ILE A 484 -19.08 7.55 37.91
C ILE A 484 -19.82 8.87 38.12
N PRO A 485 -20.89 9.12 37.36
CA PRO A 485 -21.60 10.39 37.43
C PRO A 485 -22.36 10.53 38.76
N LYS A 486 -22.40 11.75 39.29
CA LYS A 486 -23.29 12.15 40.38
C LYS A 486 -24.34 13.09 39.83
N TYR A 487 -25.60 12.65 39.90
CA TYR A 487 -26.75 13.47 39.53
C TYR A 487 -27.09 14.46 40.63
N HIS A 488 -27.27 15.72 40.25
CA HIS A 488 -27.57 16.87 41.11
C HIS A 488 -28.92 17.52 40.79
N GLY A 489 -29.63 17.02 39.78
CA GLY A 489 -30.96 17.51 39.43
C GLY A 489 -32.03 17.11 40.46
N THR A 490 -33.26 17.59 40.25
CA THR A 490 -34.38 17.21 41.11
C THR A 490 -34.84 15.78 40.81
N LYS A 491 -35.20 15.00 41.83
CA LYS A 491 -35.65 13.59 41.67
C LYS A 491 -36.87 13.44 40.73
N SER A 492 -37.64 14.51 40.55
CA SER A 492 -38.83 14.57 39.68
C SER A 492 -38.53 14.76 38.20
N ALA A 493 -37.34 15.25 37.82
CA ALA A 493 -36.97 15.53 36.42
C ALA A 493 -36.50 14.27 35.65
N LEU A 494 -36.22 13.17 36.36
CA LEU A 494 -35.71 11.92 35.75
C LEU A 494 -36.80 10.97 35.22
N MET A 495 -38.09 11.33 35.31
CA MET A 495 -39.23 10.53 34.85
C MET A 495 -40.09 11.33 33.87
N GLY A 496 -39.55 11.63 32.69
CA GLY A 496 -40.36 11.86 31.51
C GLY A 496 -40.77 10.51 30.93
N THR A 497 -41.99 10.07 31.25
CA THR A 497 -42.65 8.95 30.58
C THR A 497 -42.90 9.29 29.11
N ASP A 498 -42.15 8.70 28.19
CA ASP A 498 -42.59 8.46 26.82
C ASP A 498 -42.42 6.97 26.51
N ILE A 499 -43.46 6.21 26.82
CA ILE A 499 -43.90 5.06 26.02
C ILE A 499 -45.41 5.23 25.88
N GLY A 500 -45.80 6.09 24.93
CA GLY A 500 -47.10 5.96 24.29
C GLY A 500 -46.96 4.91 23.21
N ASP A 501 -47.49 3.72 23.46
CA ASP A 501 -47.88 2.79 22.40
C ASP A 501 -49.15 3.35 21.75
N GLU A 502 -49.02 3.86 20.53
CA GLU A 502 -50.00 3.73 19.44
C GLU A 502 -49.32 3.96 18.07
#